data_AF-A0A2M9WP33-F1
#
_entry.id   AF-A0A2M9WP33-F1
#
_cell.length_a   1.000
_cell.length_b   1.000
_cell.length_c   1.000
_cell.angle_alpha   90.00
_cell.angle_beta   90.00
_cell.angle_gamma   90.00
#
_symmetry.space_group_name_H-M   'P 1'
#
loop_
_entity.id
_entity.type
_entity.pdbx_description
1 polymer ?
#
loop_
_entity_poly.entity_id
_entity_poly.type
_entity_poly.pdbx_seq_one_letter_code
_entity_poly.pdbx_strand_id
1 'polypeptide(L)'
;MKFQKLLLSAALLASTATVLTVAPTANAATNDSKPVAVVENKANFTKEGYIMRVLNTSDASPIYVGKANYNKLVKNVTPAKGAKIISPKKVQKVKFRIEKVLNVKGRGAGAPVYLVASKDKKYSTWTTQAFLQYYYLNSKSMQGVTKPLKRIANRLNTSLKKANNKRDFNAAMKAAKKLRGSQRDFVLRSLNQLKKDGSMNVEGKNLLLFGL
;
A
#
# COMPACT_ATOMS: atom_id res chain seq x y z
N MET A 1 26.46 -1.56 -86.39
CA MET A 1 27.76 -2.16 -85.99
C MET A 1 27.86 -2.07 -84.47
N LYS A 2 28.09 -3.10 -83.65
CA LYS A 2 28.38 -4.53 -83.81
C LYS A 2 27.80 -5.27 -82.58
N PHE A 3 27.41 -6.51 -82.81
CA PHE A 3 27.02 -7.54 -81.84
C PHE A 3 28.21 -8.05 -80.99
N GLN A 4 27.85 -8.82 -79.95
CA GLN A 4 28.47 -10.03 -79.37
C GLN A 4 28.75 -9.86 -77.85
N LYS A 5 28.38 -10.78 -76.95
CA LYS A 5 28.27 -12.25 -77.04
C LYS A 5 27.63 -12.86 -75.77
N LEU A 6 27.02 -14.05 -75.92
CA LEU A 6 26.77 -15.16 -74.94
C LEU A 6 25.84 -14.88 -73.73
N LEU A 7 24.60 -15.38 -73.61
CA LEU A 7 24.02 -16.75 -73.55
C LEU A 7 24.41 -17.65 -72.35
N LEU A 8 23.35 -17.96 -71.57
CA LEU A 8 22.97 -19.24 -70.94
C LEU A 8 23.64 -19.69 -69.63
N SER A 9 22.87 -19.59 -68.52
CA SER A 9 22.27 -20.72 -67.78
C SER A 9 22.40 -20.66 -66.25
N ALA A 10 21.33 -21.17 -65.60
CA ALA A 10 21.30 -21.87 -64.31
C ALA A 10 20.90 -21.10 -63.02
N ALA A 11 19.93 -21.72 -62.35
CA ALA A 11 19.52 -21.61 -60.95
C ALA A 11 18.86 -20.30 -60.47
N LEU A 12 17.52 -20.25 -60.59
CA LEU A 12 16.66 -19.40 -59.76
C LEU A 12 16.60 -19.98 -58.33
N LEU A 13 17.31 -19.36 -57.40
CA LEU A 13 17.10 -19.53 -55.97
C LEU A 13 17.13 -18.17 -55.26
N ALA A 14 16.08 -18.01 -54.42
CA ALA A 14 15.93 -17.10 -53.28
C ALA A 14 15.50 -15.64 -53.51
N SER A 15 14.65 -15.22 -52.55
CA SER A 15 14.13 -13.87 -52.22
C SER A 15 12.73 -13.59 -52.78
N THR A 16 11.68 -13.29 -52.01
CA THR A 16 11.49 -12.98 -50.59
C THR A 16 10.09 -13.45 -50.17
N ALA A 17 9.98 -14.30 -49.14
CA ALA A 17 8.69 -14.59 -48.52
C ALA A 17 8.32 -13.45 -47.56
N THR A 18 7.35 -12.61 -47.93
CA THR A 18 6.60 -11.79 -46.99
C THR A 18 5.76 -12.72 -46.11
N VAL A 19 6.29 -13.07 -44.95
CA VAL A 19 5.49 -13.63 -43.87
C VAL A 19 4.95 -12.44 -43.08
N LEU A 20 3.65 -12.18 -43.19
CA LEU A 20 2.92 -11.43 -42.17
C LEU A 20 3.08 -12.21 -40.86
N THR A 21 4.02 -11.79 -40.02
CA THR A 21 4.04 -12.21 -38.63
C THR A 21 2.87 -11.51 -37.95
N VAL A 22 1.77 -12.24 -37.83
CA VAL A 22 0.72 -11.92 -36.88
C VAL A 22 1.41 -11.83 -35.51
N ALA A 23 1.48 -10.62 -34.95
CA ALA A 23 1.99 -10.44 -33.60
C ALA A 23 1.21 -11.39 -32.69
N PRO A 24 1.86 -12.19 -31.82
CA PRO A 24 1.12 -12.99 -30.87
C PRO A 24 0.36 -12.01 -29.98
N THR A 25 -0.95 -11.95 -30.15
CA THR A 25 -1.83 -11.46 -29.10
C THR A 25 -1.56 -12.35 -27.90
N ALA A 26 -0.82 -11.81 -26.92
CA ALA A 26 -0.69 -12.42 -25.62
C ALA A 26 -2.10 -12.47 -25.03
N ASN A 27 -2.81 -13.57 -25.26
CA ASN A 27 -3.92 -13.95 -24.43
C ASN A 27 -3.31 -14.17 -23.06
N ALA A 28 -3.42 -13.16 -22.20
CA ALA A 28 -3.30 -13.38 -20.77
C ALA A 28 -4.25 -14.53 -20.47
N ALA A 29 -3.71 -15.68 -20.08
CA ALA A 29 -4.51 -16.75 -19.54
C ALA A 29 -5.28 -16.14 -18.37
N THR A 30 -6.57 -15.88 -18.57
CA THR A 30 -7.48 -15.62 -17.47
C THR A 30 -7.54 -16.93 -16.72
N ASN A 31 -6.73 -17.03 -15.67
CA ASN A 31 -7.00 -18.01 -14.65
C ASN A 31 -8.43 -17.73 -14.18
N ASP A 32 -9.39 -18.56 -14.60
CA ASP A 32 -10.78 -18.59 -14.12
C ASP A 32 -10.87 -18.94 -12.63
N SER A 33 -9.73 -19.06 -11.97
CA SER A 33 -9.61 -18.92 -10.52
C SER A 33 -10.05 -17.50 -10.14
N LYS A 34 -11.36 -17.31 -9.95
CA LYS A 34 -11.90 -16.13 -9.26
C LYS A 34 -11.00 -15.85 -8.07
N PRO A 35 -10.39 -14.65 -7.95
CA PRO A 35 -9.50 -14.36 -6.85
C PRO A 35 -10.26 -14.59 -5.54
N VAL A 36 -9.94 -15.68 -4.84
CA VAL A 36 -10.55 -15.99 -3.57
C VAL A 36 -9.96 -15.03 -2.57
N ALA A 37 -10.73 -14.00 -2.21
CA ALA A 37 -10.38 -13.05 -1.20
C ALA A 37 -10.31 -13.78 0.16
N VAL A 38 -9.14 -14.31 0.53
CA VAL A 38 -8.94 -14.93 1.82
C VAL A 38 -8.70 -13.83 2.84
N VAL A 39 -9.67 -13.61 3.73
CA VAL A 39 -9.52 -12.69 4.86
C VAL A 39 -8.50 -13.28 5.83
N GLU A 40 -7.29 -12.75 5.85
CA GLU A 40 -6.31 -13.10 6.88
C GLU A 40 -6.74 -12.46 8.21
N ASN A 41 -7.30 -13.28 9.10
CA ASN A 41 -7.84 -12.82 10.37
C ASN A 41 -6.78 -12.29 11.36
N LYS A 42 -5.49 -12.44 11.09
CA LYS A 42 -4.40 -12.07 12.01
C LYS A 42 -3.65 -10.84 11.53
N ALA A 43 -4.22 -9.66 11.79
CA ALA A 43 -3.46 -8.43 11.68
C ALA A 43 -2.41 -8.38 12.81
N ASN A 44 -1.11 -8.35 12.46
CA ASN A 44 -0.01 -8.17 13.42
C ASN A 44 -0.10 -6.84 14.21
N PHE A 45 -1.00 -5.95 13.79
CA PHE A 45 -1.20 -4.58 14.30
C PHE A 45 -2.20 -4.46 15.44
N THR A 46 -2.92 -5.53 15.78
CA THR A 46 -4.00 -5.49 16.79
C THR A 46 -3.55 -5.02 18.17
N LYS A 47 -2.25 -5.15 18.49
CA LYS A 47 -1.65 -4.69 19.75
C LYS A 47 -1.33 -3.19 19.79
N GLU A 48 -1.35 -2.48 18.66
CA GLU A 48 -0.94 -1.06 18.60
C GLU A 48 -2.08 -0.06 18.92
N GLY A 49 -3.28 -0.55 19.26
CA GLY A 49 -4.38 0.27 19.78
C GLY A 49 -5.06 1.20 18.76
N TYR A 50 -5.87 2.14 19.24
CA TYR A 50 -6.56 3.14 18.42
C TYR A 50 -5.63 4.32 18.12
N ILE A 51 -4.87 4.22 17.05
CA ILE A 51 -3.81 5.19 16.69
C ILE A 51 -3.84 5.60 15.22
N MET A 52 -4.85 5.17 14.46
CA MET A 52 -4.99 5.52 13.05
C MET A 52 -6.03 6.61 12.86
N ARG A 53 -5.85 7.41 11.82
CA ARG A 53 -6.81 8.38 11.28
C ARG A 53 -7.15 7.97 9.86
N VAL A 54 -8.43 8.02 9.51
CA VAL A 54 -8.86 7.92 8.10
C VAL A 54 -8.77 9.29 7.46
N LEU A 55 -8.08 9.39 6.33
CA LEU A 55 -7.87 10.64 5.61
C LEU A 55 -9.14 11.08 4.85
N ASN A 56 -9.31 12.40 4.73
CA ASN A 56 -10.38 12.98 3.92
C ASN A 56 -9.83 13.36 2.54
N THR A 57 -9.94 12.45 1.60
CA THR A 57 -9.55 12.61 0.19
C THR A 57 -10.74 12.30 -0.71
N SER A 58 -10.69 12.70 -1.99
CA SER A 58 -11.76 12.42 -2.96
C SER A 58 -12.07 10.92 -3.09
N ASP A 59 -11.03 10.09 -3.02
CA ASP A 59 -11.13 8.65 -3.29
C ASP A 59 -11.27 7.83 -2.00
N ALA A 60 -11.50 8.48 -0.86
CA ALA A 60 -11.58 7.80 0.41
C ALA A 60 -12.87 6.99 0.53
N SER A 61 -12.75 5.75 1.02
CA SER A 61 -13.88 4.87 1.28
C SER A 61 -14.93 5.52 2.19
N PRO A 62 -16.23 5.28 1.96
CA PRO A 62 -17.27 5.72 2.87
C PRO A 62 -17.09 5.09 4.27
N ILE A 63 -17.53 5.81 5.30
CA ILE A 63 -17.50 5.33 6.69
C ILE A 63 -18.87 4.79 7.06
N TYR A 64 -18.93 3.52 7.43
CA TYR A 64 -20.17 2.90 7.88
C TYR A 64 -20.43 3.24 9.35
N VAL A 65 -21.70 3.52 9.66
CA VAL A 65 -22.14 3.92 11.00
C VAL A 65 -22.89 2.78 11.68
N GLY A 66 -22.52 2.48 12.93
CA GLY A 66 -23.21 1.56 13.82
C GLY A 66 -22.58 0.18 13.94
N LYS A 67 -22.74 -0.41 15.14
CA LYS A 67 -22.16 -1.72 15.50
C LYS A 67 -22.67 -2.86 14.61
N ALA A 68 -23.92 -2.79 14.14
CA ALA A 68 -24.48 -3.76 13.22
C ALA A 68 -23.72 -3.82 11.89
N ASN A 69 -23.30 -2.66 11.36
CA ASN A 69 -22.49 -2.60 10.15
C ASN A 69 -21.07 -3.10 10.40
N TYR A 70 -20.45 -2.71 11.52
CA TYR A 70 -19.15 -3.28 11.93
C TYR A 70 -19.18 -4.82 11.98
N ASN A 71 -20.17 -5.41 12.66
CA ASN A 71 -20.30 -6.86 12.79
C ASN A 71 -20.45 -7.55 11.42
N LYS A 72 -21.08 -6.89 10.44
CA LYS A 72 -21.17 -7.38 9.06
C LYS A 72 -19.81 -7.28 8.35
N LEU A 73 -19.12 -6.15 8.45
CA LEU A 73 -17.80 -5.95 7.83
C LEU A 73 -16.72 -6.88 8.39
N VAL A 74 -16.85 -7.29 9.65
CA VAL A 74 -15.97 -8.30 10.26
C VAL A 74 -16.14 -9.66 9.58
N LYS A 75 -17.35 -9.99 9.12
CA LYS A 75 -17.65 -11.28 8.49
C LYS A 75 -17.47 -11.25 6.97
N ASN A 76 -17.85 -10.13 6.35
CA ASN A 76 -17.90 -9.94 4.90
C ASN A 76 -17.19 -8.65 4.48
N VAL A 77 -16.66 -8.58 3.26
CA VAL A 77 -16.02 -7.35 2.75
C VAL A 77 -17.06 -6.25 2.48
N THR A 78 -18.32 -6.63 2.23
CA THR A 78 -19.42 -5.73 1.90
C THR A 78 -20.40 -5.53 3.06
N PRO A 79 -20.91 -4.30 3.25
CA PRO A 79 -21.99 -3.99 4.20
C PRO A 79 -23.35 -4.48 3.67
N ALA A 80 -24.40 -4.31 4.46
CA ALA A 80 -25.77 -4.50 3.97
C ALA A 80 -26.24 -3.34 3.06
N LYS A 81 -27.13 -3.66 2.13
CA LYS A 81 -27.84 -2.68 1.31
C LYS A 81 -28.55 -1.66 2.23
N GLY A 82 -28.42 -0.36 1.90
CA GLY A 82 -29.01 0.73 2.70
C GLY A 82 -28.26 1.07 3.99
N ALA A 83 -27.03 0.58 4.20
CA ALA A 83 -26.23 0.95 5.37
C ALA A 83 -26.02 2.47 5.46
N LYS A 84 -26.24 3.03 6.65
CA LYS A 84 -25.93 4.43 6.94
C LYS A 84 -24.43 4.69 6.79
N ILE A 85 -24.09 5.62 5.90
CA ILE A 85 -22.72 6.06 5.65
C ILE A 85 -22.53 7.54 5.96
N ILE A 86 -21.29 7.91 6.30
CA ILE A 86 -20.84 9.30 6.42
C ILE A 86 -19.50 9.48 5.70
N SER A 87 -19.21 10.72 5.33
CA SER A 87 -17.90 11.09 4.77
C SER A 87 -16.78 11.02 5.82
N PRO A 88 -15.55 10.65 5.42
CA PRO A 88 -14.35 10.72 6.28
C PRO A 88 -14.15 12.08 6.95
N LYS A 89 -14.59 13.21 6.35
CA LYS A 89 -14.54 14.55 6.94
C LYS A 89 -15.14 14.60 8.36
N LYS A 90 -16.18 13.79 8.62
CA LYS A 90 -16.89 13.76 9.92
C LYS A 90 -16.13 12.98 11.01
N VAL A 91 -15.10 12.21 10.66
CA VAL A 91 -14.37 11.35 11.60
C VAL A 91 -12.88 11.69 11.73
N GLN A 92 -12.47 12.89 11.30
CA GLN A 92 -11.06 13.29 11.28
C GLN A 92 -10.38 13.33 12.66
N LYS A 93 -11.17 13.50 13.74
CA LYS A 93 -10.70 13.47 15.14
C LYS A 93 -10.91 12.10 15.81
N VAL A 94 -11.48 11.13 15.10
CA VAL A 94 -11.72 9.78 15.62
C VAL A 94 -10.48 8.94 15.40
N LYS A 95 -10.09 8.19 16.44
CA LYS A 95 -9.00 7.22 16.36
C LYS A 95 -9.56 5.86 15.97
N PHE A 96 -8.88 5.22 15.04
CA PHE A 96 -9.20 3.90 14.54
C PHE A 96 -8.11 2.90 14.89
N ARG A 97 -8.52 1.64 15.04
CA ARG A 97 -7.66 0.47 15.15
C ARG A 97 -7.82 -0.37 13.88
N ILE A 98 -6.75 -1.03 13.45
CA ILE A 98 -6.83 -2.10 12.44
C ILE A 98 -7.39 -3.36 13.10
N GLU A 99 -8.51 -3.84 12.57
CA GLU A 99 -9.25 -5.01 13.05
C GLU A 99 -8.92 -6.25 12.23
N LYS A 100 -8.86 -6.11 10.90
CA LYS A 100 -8.55 -7.20 9.96
C LYS A 100 -7.71 -6.67 8.80
N VAL A 101 -6.98 -7.59 8.17
CA VAL A 101 -6.28 -7.34 6.90
C VAL A 101 -6.84 -8.31 5.88
N LEU A 102 -7.24 -7.79 4.72
CA LEU A 102 -7.59 -8.58 3.56
C LEU A 102 -6.38 -8.60 2.63
N ASN A 103 -5.83 -9.79 2.45
CA ASN A 103 -4.75 -10.05 1.51
C ASN A 103 -5.35 -10.90 0.39
N VAL A 104 -5.41 -10.37 -0.84
CA VAL A 104 -6.01 -11.12 -1.95
C VAL A 104 -4.96 -12.10 -2.46
N LYS A 105 -5.13 -13.39 -2.16
CA LYS A 105 -4.26 -14.47 -2.63
C LYS A 105 -4.26 -14.48 -4.17
N GLY A 106 -3.08 -14.48 -4.80
CA GLY A 106 -2.94 -14.51 -6.26
C GLY A 106 -2.88 -13.16 -6.97
N ARG A 107 -2.97 -12.02 -6.25
CA ARG A 107 -2.62 -10.72 -6.82
C ARG A 107 -1.10 -10.57 -6.80
N GLY A 108 -0.45 -10.60 -7.97
CA GLY A 108 0.98 -10.28 -8.10
C GLY A 108 1.33 -8.84 -7.68
N ALA A 109 0.31 -7.96 -7.60
CA ALA A 109 0.41 -6.58 -7.16
C ALA A 109 -0.88 -6.11 -6.47
N GLY A 110 -0.76 -5.28 -5.43
CA GLY A 110 -1.88 -4.59 -4.79
C GLY A 110 -1.66 -4.37 -3.29
N ALA A 111 -1.84 -3.13 -2.82
CA ALA A 111 -1.70 -2.79 -1.41
C ALA A 111 -2.72 -3.57 -0.55
N PRO A 112 -2.34 -4.03 0.66
CA PRO A 112 -3.28 -4.67 1.58
C PRO A 112 -4.47 -3.77 1.89
N VAL A 113 -5.65 -4.38 2.09
CA VAL A 113 -6.85 -3.66 2.52
C VAL A 113 -7.07 -3.93 4.02
N TYR A 114 -7.36 -2.88 4.77
CA TYR A 114 -7.51 -2.88 6.22
C TYR A 114 -8.96 -2.61 6.59
N LEU A 115 -9.54 -3.48 7.42
CA LEU A 115 -10.74 -3.12 8.17
C LEU A 115 -10.29 -2.30 9.36
N VAL A 116 -10.76 -1.06 9.45
CA VAL A 116 -10.50 -0.19 10.59
C VAL A 116 -11.80 0.15 11.31
N ALA A 117 -11.73 0.27 12.64
CA ALA A 117 -12.89 0.63 13.46
C ALA A 117 -12.54 1.56 14.63
N SER A 118 -13.51 2.39 15.04
CA SER A 118 -13.44 3.23 16.25
C SER A 118 -13.58 2.39 17.52
N LYS A 119 -13.28 2.97 18.70
CA LYS A 119 -13.28 2.25 19.99
C LYS A 119 -14.60 1.57 20.34
N ASP A 120 -15.68 2.32 20.16
CA ASP A 120 -17.05 1.92 20.38
C ASP A 120 -17.65 1.10 19.22
N LYS A 121 -16.87 0.85 18.16
CA LYS A 121 -17.33 0.24 16.90
C LYS A 121 -18.48 1.01 16.23
N LYS A 122 -18.63 2.30 16.54
CA LYS A 122 -19.62 3.18 15.91
C LYS A 122 -19.24 3.51 14.46
N TYR A 123 -17.95 3.56 14.14
CA TYR A 123 -17.46 3.86 12.81
C TYR A 123 -16.54 2.74 12.34
N SER A 124 -16.74 2.26 11.12
CA SER A 124 -15.85 1.28 10.50
C SER A 124 -15.79 1.43 8.99
N THR A 125 -14.66 1.05 8.39
CA THR A 125 -14.51 1.06 6.93
C THR A 125 -13.41 0.09 6.48
N TRP A 126 -13.54 -0.43 5.26
CA TRP A 126 -12.45 -1.10 4.56
C TRP A 126 -11.70 -0.06 3.73
N THR A 127 -10.38 0.01 3.90
CA THR A 127 -9.57 1.04 3.24
C THR A 127 -8.13 0.57 3.05
N THR A 128 -7.35 1.24 2.23
CA THR A 128 -5.93 0.91 2.00
C THR A 128 -5.01 1.77 2.86
N GLN A 129 -3.73 1.42 2.90
CA GLN A 129 -2.70 2.22 3.59
C GLN A 129 -2.69 3.69 3.14
N ALA A 130 -2.96 3.97 1.86
CA ALA A 130 -2.93 5.33 1.29
C ALA A 130 -3.95 6.28 1.95
N PHE A 131 -5.06 5.75 2.47
CA PHE A 131 -6.11 6.53 3.12
C PHE A 131 -6.02 6.49 4.65
N LEU A 132 -4.94 5.92 5.18
CA LEU A 132 -4.67 5.82 6.61
C LEU A 132 -3.45 6.64 6.97
N GLN A 133 -3.50 7.24 8.16
CA GLN A 133 -2.36 7.97 8.72
C GLN A 133 -2.22 7.67 10.20
N TYR A 134 -0.98 7.56 10.69
CA TYR A 134 -0.74 7.57 12.12
C TYR A 134 -1.30 8.87 12.74
N TYR A 135 -2.15 8.76 13.75
CA TYR A 135 -2.97 9.85 14.26
C TYR A 135 -2.14 11.08 14.71
N TYR A 136 -0.96 10.83 15.30
CA TYR A 136 -0.08 11.90 15.78
C TYR A 136 0.99 12.34 14.77
N LEU A 137 0.98 11.83 13.54
CA LEU A 137 2.05 12.06 12.56
C LEU A 137 2.33 13.57 12.33
N ASN A 138 1.28 14.39 12.31
CA ASN A 138 1.40 15.83 12.08
C ASN A 138 1.40 16.66 13.37
N SER A 139 1.47 16.03 14.55
CA SER A 139 1.53 16.74 15.83
C SER A 139 2.87 17.46 16.03
N LYS A 140 2.85 18.59 16.76
CA LYS A 140 4.06 19.38 17.05
C LYS A 140 5.17 18.55 17.70
N SER A 141 4.81 17.68 18.66
CA SER A 141 5.75 16.80 19.35
C SER A 141 6.40 15.75 18.44
N MET A 142 5.75 15.37 17.34
CA MET A 142 6.24 14.38 16.39
C MET A 142 7.11 14.96 15.28
N GLN A 143 7.19 16.28 15.12
CA GLN A 143 7.90 16.91 13.99
C GLN A 143 9.37 16.48 13.88
N GLY A 144 10.05 16.30 15.02
CA GLY A 144 11.44 15.83 15.05
C GLY A 144 11.62 14.40 14.53
N VAL A 145 10.58 13.58 14.61
CA VAL A 145 10.55 12.22 14.05
C VAL A 145 10.08 12.25 12.60
N THR A 146 9.01 12.98 12.29
CA THR A 146 8.35 12.87 10.98
C THR A 146 9.06 13.64 9.88
N LYS A 147 9.67 14.80 10.15
CA LYS A 147 10.41 15.54 9.12
C LYS A 147 11.57 14.71 8.52
N PRO A 148 12.45 14.08 9.32
CA PRO A 148 13.48 13.21 8.74
C PRO A 148 12.90 12.01 7.99
N LEU A 149 11.84 11.37 8.50
CA LEU A 149 11.22 10.23 7.82
C LEU A 149 10.61 10.62 6.46
N LYS A 150 9.92 11.77 6.38
CA LYS A 150 9.39 12.30 5.11
C LYS A 150 10.50 12.59 4.10
N ARG A 151 11.67 13.08 4.56
CA ARG A 151 12.83 13.25 3.68
C ARG A 151 13.33 11.94 3.09
N ILE A 152 13.24 10.83 3.83
CA ILE A 152 13.60 9.51 3.30
C ILE A 152 12.52 9.03 2.32
N ALA A 153 11.24 9.16 2.68
CA ALA A 153 10.11 8.76 1.85
C ALA A 153 10.06 9.47 0.48
N ASN A 154 10.48 10.74 0.44
CA ASN A 154 10.49 11.55 -0.78
C ASN A 154 11.71 11.31 -1.69
N ARG A 155 12.63 10.40 -1.32
CA ARG A 155 13.79 10.05 -2.16
C ARG A 155 13.47 8.82 -3.01
N LEU A 156 14.00 8.81 -4.24
CA LEU A 156 13.91 7.65 -5.15
C LEU A 156 14.43 6.36 -4.51
N ASN A 157 15.47 6.46 -3.68
CA ASN A 157 16.02 5.34 -2.94
C ASN A 157 15.77 5.51 -1.44
N THR A 158 14.89 4.70 -0.89
CA THR A 158 14.48 4.71 0.52
C THR A 158 15.29 3.75 1.40
N SER A 159 16.35 3.13 0.86
CA SER A 159 17.21 2.20 1.60
C SER A 159 17.97 2.90 2.72
N LEU A 160 17.92 2.35 3.93
CA LEU A 160 18.65 2.87 5.09
C LEU A 160 20.17 2.64 5.01
N LYS A 161 20.65 1.87 4.02
CA LYS A 161 22.09 1.70 3.75
C LYS A 161 22.72 2.97 3.18
N LYS A 162 21.95 3.84 2.52
CA LYS A 162 22.46 5.12 1.98
C LYS A 162 22.78 6.10 3.10
N ALA A 163 23.93 6.78 3.00
CA ALA A 163 24.46 7.64 4.07
C ALA A 163 23.48 8.74 4.51
N ASN A 164 22.82 9.40 3.56
CA ASN A 164 21.80 10.43 3.82
C ASN A 164 20.57 9.85 4.56
N ASN A 165 20.07 8.69 4.14
CA ASN A 165 18.94 8.01 4.78
C ASN A 165 19.30 7.51 6.18
N LYS A 166 20.50 6.96 6.37
CA LYS A 166 21.03 6.57 7.68
C LYS A 166 21.08 7.76 8.63
N ARG A 167 21.56 8.92 8.16
CA ARG A 167 21.61 10.16 8.94
C ARG A 167 20.20 10.63 9.34
N ASP A 168 19.27 10.69 8.41
CA ASP A 168 17.88 11.10 8.70
C ASP A 168 17.16 10.11 9.63
N PHE A 169 17.37 8.80 9.44
CA PHE A 169 16.82 7.77 10.31
C PHE A 169 17.37 7.89 11.74
N ASN A 170 18.67 8.12 11.90
CA ASN A 170 19.27 8.34 13.22
C ASN A 170 18.74 9.61 13.90
N ALA A 171 18.48 10.67 13.13
CA ALA A 171 17.84 11.87 13.66
C ALA A 171 16.41 11.58 14.14
N ALA A 172 15.62 10.82 13.37
CA ALA A 172 14.29 10.37 13.79
C ALA A 172 14.35 9.51 15.05
N MET A 173 15.30 8.57 15.15
CA MET A 173 15.52 7.74 16.34
C MET A 173 15.87 8.57 17.58
N LYS A 174 16.76 9.56 17.44
CA LYS A 174 17.13 10.49 18.53
C LYS A 174 15.92 11.32 19.00
N ALA A 175 15.10 11.79 18.06
CA ALA A 175 13.87 12.52 18.39
C ALA A 175 12.83 11.61 19.06
N ALA A 176 12.68 10.38 18.58
CA ALA A 176 11.72 9.42 19.13
C ALA A 176 11.97 9.11 20.62
N LYS A 177 13.24 9.02 21.04
CA LYS A 177 13.62 8.84 22.45
C LYS A 177 13.11 9.95 23.39
N LYS A 178 12.83 11.15 22.86
CA LYS A 178 12.33 12.31 23.62
C LYS A 178 10.81 12.34 23.75
N LEU A 179 10.09 11.48 23.03
CA LEU A 179 8.63 11.34 23.19
C LEU A 179 8.30 10.78 24.57
N ARG A 180 7.02 10.81 24.97
CA ARG A 180 6.57 10.38 26.30
C ARG A 180 5.56 9.24 26.22
N GLY A 181 5.57 8.40 27.26
CA GLY A 181 4.60 7.31 27.46
C GLY A 181 4.47 6.36 26.28
N SER A 182 3.25 5.87 26.06
CA SER A 182 2.92 4.89 25.01
C SER A 182 3.24 5.38 23.59
N GLN A 183 3.26 6.71 23.35
CA GLN A 183 3.68 7.27 22.07
C GLN A 183 5.17 6.98 21.79
N ARG A 184 6.04 7.17 22.79
CA ARG A 184 7.46 6.85 22.68
C ARG A 184 7.65 5.38 22.33
N ASP A 185 6.99 4.50 23.07
CA ASP A 185 7.17 3.06 22.95
C ASP A 185 6.70 2.57 21.58
N PHE A 186 5.55 3.05 21.10
CA PHE A 186 5.06 2.79 19.75
C PHE A 186 6.07 3.24 18.68
N VAL A 187 6.50 4.51 18.72
CA VAL A 187 7.39 5.06 17.68
C VAL A 187 8.74 4.34 17.68
N LEU A 188 9.31 4.05 18.85
CA LEU A 188 10.58 3.31 18.94
C LEU A 188 10.45 1.88 18.41
N ARG A 189 9.37 1.17 18.75
CA ARG A 189 9.09 -0.17 18.18
C ARG A 189 9.01 -0.10 16.65
N SER A 190 8.24 0.85 16.12
CA SER A 190 8.12 1.08 14.68
C SER A 190 9.44 1.41 14.00
N LEU A 191 10.26 2.29 14.59
CA LEU A 191 11.57 2.65 14.02
C LEU A 191 12.55 1.47 14.09
N ASN A 192 12.52 0.67 15.16
CA ASN A 192 13.33 -0.54 15.26
C ASN A 192 12.90 -1.59 14.23
N GLN A 193 11.61 -1.70 13.92
CA GLN A 193 11.14 -2.54 12.83
C GLN A 193 11.65 -2.04 11.48
N LEU A 194 11.54 -0.74 11.19
CA LEU A 194 12.10 -0.14 9.98
C LEU A 194 13.61 -0.37 9.86
N LYS A 195 14.35 -0.34 10.98
CA LYS A 195 15.79 -0.68 11.00
C LYS A 195 16.05 -2.12 10.56
N LYS A 196 15.21 -3.07 10.99
CA LYS A 196 15.30 -4.49 10.60
C LYS A 196 14.92 -4.69 9.13
N ASP A 197 13.89 -3.99 8.68
CA ASP A 197 13.41 -4.04 7.28
C ASP A 197 14.43 -3.41 6.31
N GLY A 198 15.23 -2.46 6.78
CA GLY A 198 16.36 -1.86 6.05
C GLY A 198 15.95 -0.88 4.93
N SER A 199 14.65 -0.72 4.67
CA SER A 199 14.08 0.17 3.66
C SER A 199 12.64 0.56 4.02
N MET A 200 12.18 1.71 3.53
CA MET A 200 10.77 2.12 3.70
C MET A 200 9.81 1.48 2.70
N ASN A 201 10.32 0.77 1.69
CA ASN A 201 9.51 0.10 0.65
C ASN A 201 8.76 -1.15 1.15
N VAL A 202 8.88 -1.49 2.44
CA VAL A 202 8.12 -2.60 3.03
C VAL A 202 6.73 -2.10 3.40
N GLU A 203 5.82 -2.19 2.43
CA GLU A 203 4.44 -1.76 2.59
C GLU A 203 3.70 -2.59 3.64
N GLY A 204 2.77 -1.93 4.33
CA GLY A 204 1.76 -2.58 5.15
C GLY A 204 2.22 -3.18 6.47
N LYS A 205 3.51 -3.11 6.83
CA LYS A 205 4.05 -3.65 8.09
C LYS A 205 4.35 -2.63 9.18
N ASN A 206 4.45 -1.35 8.84
CA ASN A 206 4.85 -0.32 9.79
C ASN A 206 3.87 0.84 9.82
N LEU A 207 2.97 0.83 10.81
CA LEU A 207 1.89 1.81 10.94
C LEU A 207 2.37 3.27 11.07
N LEU A 208 3.58 3.47 11.59
CA LEU A 208 4.18 4.81 11.68
C LEU A 208 4.42 5.42 10.28
N LEU A 209 4.61 4.57 9.27
CA LEU A 209 4.90 5.01 7.90
C LEU A 209 3.63 5.30 7.10
N PHE A 210 2.45 5.04 7.67
CA PHE A 210 1.19 5.27 6.99
C PHE A 210 0.92 6.78 6.93
N GLY A 211 0.74 7.29 5.70
CA GLY A 211 0.49 8.70 5.41
C GLY A 211 1.73 9.61 5.53
N LEU A 212 2.94 9.05 5.41
CA LEU A 212 4.19 9.80 5.26
C LEU A 212 4.32 10.43 3.88
#